data_AF-A0A6A6RCB2-F1
#
_entry.id   AF-A0A6A6RCB2-F1
#
_cell.length_a   1.000
_cell.length_b   1.000
_cell.length_c   1.000
_cell.angle_alpha   90.00
_cell.angle_beta   90.00
_cell.angle_gamma   90.00
#
_symmetry.space_group_name_H-M   'P 1'
#
loop_
_entity.id
_entity.type
_entity.pdbx_description
1 polymer ?
#
loop_
_entity_poly.entity_id
_entity_poly.type
_entity_poly.pdbx_seq_one_letter_code
_entity_poly.pdbx_strand_id
1 'polypeptide(L)'
;LQRDGRKVVLVSSGAIGTGLRRMNLDRRPKYLPKVQAIAAIGQCRLMSQWDRLFNERDQPVAQILLTRNDIADRTQYQNAQATFAALFGLNVIPIVNENDTLARIATLAVTELKFGDNDTLSAITAGMVHADYLVLMTDVDCLYDKNPRSNPDGHAIEVVENIEDLKADVSSAGSALGTGGMLTETTDWHQNLEEELDRDLIRLANDDF
;
A
#
# COMPACT_ATOMS: atom_id res chain seq x y z
N LEU A 1 -1.76 12.77 14.96
CA LEU A 1 -1.36 13.08 13.57
C LEU A 1 -2.12 14.27 13.01
N GLN A 2 -3.37 14.15 12.56
CA GLN A 2 -4.05 15.29 11.92
C GLN A 2 -4.38 16.44 12.87
N ARG A 3 -4.73 16.14 14.14
CA ARG A 3 -4.87 17.17 15.19
C ARG A 3 -3.58 17.93 15.47
N ASP A 4 -2.44 17.34 15.13
CA ASP A 4 -1.12 17.94 15.27
C ASP A 4 -0.68 18.65 13.97
N GLY A 5 -1.62 18.89 13.04
CA GLY A 5 -1.40 19.58 11.78
C GLY A 5 -0.83 18.73 10.65
N ARG A 6 -0.66 17.41 10.84
CA ARG A 6 -0.08 16.52 9.83
C ARG A 6 -1.12 16.10 8.79
N LYS A 7 -0.74 16.07 7.52
CA LYS A 7 -1.55 15.50 6.42
C LYS A 7 -1.35 13.98 6.43
N VAL A 8 -2.45 13.23 6.29
CA VAL A 8 -2.43 11.77 6.36
C VAL A 8 -3.17 11.21 5.16
N VAL A 9 -2.58 10.18 4.54
CA VAL A 9 -3.21 9.33 3.53
C VAL A 9 -3.20 7.91 4.08
N LEU A 10 -4.30 7.19 3.92
CA LEU A 10 -4.37 5.77 4.28
C LEU A 10 -4.45 4.94 3.01
N VAL A 11 -3.55 3.99 2.85
CA VAL A 11 -3.66 2.96 1.80
C VAL A 11 -4.18 1.69 2.46
N SER A 12 -5.37 1.23 2.06
CA SER A 12 -6.08 0.13 2.73
C SER A 12 -6.36 -0.99 1.76
N SER A 13 -5.95 -2.20 2.13
CA SER A 13 -6.37 -3.43 1.45
C SER A 13 -7.71 -3.94 2.01
N GLY A 14 -8.14 -5.13 1.56
CA GLY A 14 -9.20 -5.89 2.23
C GLY A 14 -10.60 -5.79 1.62
N ALA A 15 -10.76 -5.15 0.46
CA ALA A 15 -12.03 -5.11 -0.27
C ALA A 15 -12.56 -6.53 -0.56
N ILE A 16 -11.79 -7.38 -1.23
CA ILE A 16 -12.19 -8.78 -1.54
C ILE A 16 -12.55 -9.56 -0.27
N GLY A 17 -11.75 -9.48 0.79
CA GLY A 17 -12.00 -10.18 2.06
C GLY A 17 -13.30 -9.71 2.73
N THR A 18 -13.55 -8.41 2.70
CA THR A 18 -14.81 -7.82 3.18
C THR A 18 -16.01 -8.27 2.35
N GLY A 19 -15.84 -8.36 1.02
CA GLY A 19 -16.86 -8.86 0.10
C GLY A 19 -17.21 -10.33 0.32
N LEU A 20 -16.20 -11.19 0.52
CA LEU A 20 -16.39 -12.61 0.82
C LEU A 20 -17.23 -12.80 2.09
N ARG A 21 -16.86 -12.12 3.17
CA ARG A 21 -17.62 -12.14 4.43
C ARG A 21 -19.05 -11.62 4.23
N ARG A 22 -19.23 -10.53 3.47
CA ARG A 22 -20.55 -9.94 3.22
C ARG A 22 -21.49 -10.87 2.44
N MET A 23 -20.92 -11.71 1.57
CA MET A 23 -21.63 -12.65 0.71
C MET A 23 -21.69 -14.07 1.26
N ASN A 24 -21.19 -14.32 2.49
CA ASN A 24 -21.09 -15.64 3.10
C ASN A 24 -20.39 -16.67 2.18
N LEU A 25 -19.29 -16.25 1.55
CA LEU A 25 -18.49 -17.11 0.68
C LEU A 25 -17.25 -17.61 1.43
N ASP A 26 -17.13 -18.92 1.58
CA ASP A 26 -16.02 -19.56 2.31
C ASP A 26 -14.67 -19.43 1.60
N ARG A 27 -14.68 -19.24 0.27
CA ARG A 27 -13.47 -19.24 -0.55
C ARG A 27 -13.53 -18.18 -1.64
N ARG A 28 -12.37 -17.58 -1.93
CA ARG A 28 -12.18 -16.68 -3.08
C ARG A 28 -12.47 -17.43 -4.38
N PRO A 29 -13.37 -16.93 -5.24
CA PRO A 29 -13.61 -17.54 -6.55
C PRO A 29 -12.37 -17.52 -7.43
N LYS A 30 -12.30 -18.48 -8.37
CA LYS A 30 -11.24 -18.52 -9.39
C LYS A 30 -11.59 -17.72 -10.65
N TYR A 31 -12.88 -17.53 -10.92
CA TYR A 31 -13.35 -16.79 -12.08
C TYR A 31 -13.22 -15.29 -11.84
N LEU A 32 -12.41 -14.63 -12.66
CA LEU A 32 -12.02 -13.23 -12.48
C LEU A 32 -13.21 -12.27 -12.32
N PRO A 33 -14.21 -12.24 -13.22
CA PRO A 33 -15.35 -11.34 -13.06
C PRO A 33 -16.09 -11.51 -11.73
N LYS A 34 -16.09 -12.73 -11.16
CA LYS A 34 -16.67 -12.98 -9.84
C LYS A 34 -15.80 -12.42 -8.70
N VAL A 35 -14.48 -12.46 -8.84
CA VAL A 35 -13.55 -11.81 -7.90
C VAL A 35 -13.76 -10.29 -7.91
N GLN A 36 -13.84 -9.69 -9.10
CA GLN A 36 -14.06 -8.24 -9.26
C GLN A 36 -15.43 -7.83 -8.68
N ALA A 37 -16.48 -8.61 -8.92
CA ALA A 37 -17.79 -8.37 -8.33
C ALA A 37 -17.76 -8.42 -6.79
N ILE A 38 -17.03 -9.38 -6.20
CA ILE A 38 -16.86 -9.47 -4.75
C ILE A 38 -16.04 -8.29 -4.22
N ALA A 39 -15.00 -7.87 -4.93
CA ALA A 39 -14.21 -6.70 -4.57
C ALA A 39 -15.06 -5.43 -4.56
N ALA A 40 -15.88 -5.21 -5.60
CA ALA A 40 -16.81 -4.08 -5.68
C ALA A 40 -17.82 -4.07 -4.52
N ILE A 41 -18.40 -5.23 -4.17
CA ILE A 41 -19.29 -5.38 -3.00
C ILE A 41 -18.54 -5.04 -1.71
N GLY A 42 -17.32 -5.55 -1.59
CA GLY A 42 -16.49 -5.38 -0.40
C GLY A 42 -15.97 -3.96 -0.22
N GLN A 43 -15.63 -3.26 -1.30
CA GLN A 43 -15.13 -1.89 -1.30
C GLN A 43 -16.16 -0.93 -0.72
N CYS A 44 -17.45 -1.06 -1.11
CA CYS A 44 -18.53 -0.28 -0.51
C CYS A 44 -18.59 -0.45 1.02
N ARG A 45 -18.40 -1.69 1.50
CA ARG A 45 -18.43 -1.99 2.92
C ARG A 45 -17.14 -1.58 3.65
N LEU A 46 -16.00 -1.62 2.98
CA LEU A 46 -14.71 -1.14 3.50
C LEU A 46 -14.79 0.37 3.75
N MET A 47 -15.23 1.15 2.76
CA MET A 47 -15.40 2.59 2.93
C MET A 47 -16.43 2.95 3.98
N SER A 48 -17.56 2.24 4.06
CA SER A 48 -18.55 2.47 5.12
C SER A 48 -17.99 2.25 6.53
N GLN A 49 -17.01 1.34 6.69
CA GLN A 49 -16.35 1.12 7.98
C GLN A 49 -15.37 2.25 8.28
N TRP A 50 -14.54 2.65 7.31
CA TRP A 50 -13.64 3.79 7.48
C TRP A 50 -14.39 5.07 7.79
N ASP A 51 -15.42 5.38 7.02
CA ASP A 51 -16.30 6.54 7.22
C ASP A 51 -16.89 6.54 8.62
N ARG A 52 -17.45 5.41 9.08
CA ARG A 52 -17.96 5.28 10.46
C ARG A 52 -16.88 5.54 11.52
N LEU A 53 -15.70 4.94 11.38
CA LEU A 53 -14.61 5.06 12.37
C LEU A 53 -14.08 6.50 12.49
N PHE A 54 -13.96 7.20 11.37
CA PHE A 54 -13.50 8.59 11.34
C PHE A 54 -14.59 9.59 11.70
N ASN A 55 -15.86 9.29 11.40
CA ASN A 55 -17.00 10.11 11.77
C ASN A 55 -17.19 10.19 13.31
N GLU A 56 -16.72 9.22 14.09
CA GLU A 56 -16.64 9.33 15.56
C GLU A 56 -15.78 10.51 16.06
N ARG A 57 -14.98 11.11 15.17
CA ARG A 57 -14.10 12.25 15.43
C ARG A 57 -14.39 13.44 14.52
N ASP A 58 -15.56 13.49 13.89
CA ASP A 58 -15.97 14.51 12.92
C ASP A 58 -14.94 14.69 11.77
N GLN A 59 -14.22 13.61 11.44
CA GLN A 59 -13.17 13.64 10.43
C GLN A 59 -13.71 13.10 9.10
N PRO A 60 -13.88 13.94 8.06
CA PRO A 60 -14.29 13.46 6.76
C PRO A 60 -13.19 12.62 6.10
N VAL A 61 -13.62 11.60 5.36
CA VAL A 61 -12.77 10.75 4.52
C VAL A 61 -13.20 10.80 3.06
N ALA A 62 -12.26 10.56 2.14
CA ALA A 62 -12.55 10.46 0.71
C ALA A 62 -12.00 9.15 0.14
N GLN A 63 -12.79 8.49 -0.70
CA GLN A 63 -12.33 7.29 -1.41
C GLN A 63 -11.52 7.69 -2.65
N ILE A 64 -10.32 7.12 -2.78
CA ILE A 64 -9.52 7.17 -4.00
C ILE A 64 -9.28 5.73 -4.47
N LEU A 65 -9.61 5.43 -5.73
CA LEU A 65 -9.36 4.13 -6.34
C LEU A 65 -8.43 4.32 -7.54
N LEU A 66 -7.29 3.63 -7.54
CA LEU A 66 -6.28 3.73 -8.58
C LEU A 66 -5.95 2.35 -9.14
N THR A 67 -5.51 2.27 -10.40
CA THR A 67 -4.83 1.10 -10.95
C THR A 67 -3.40 1.45 -11.33
N ARG A 68 -2.53 0.43 -11.48
CA ARG A 68 -1.17 0.63 -12.01
C ARG A 68 -1.16 1.33 -13.37
N ASN A 69 -2.15 1.05 -14.22
CA ASN A 69 -2.27 1.69 -15.54
C ASN A 69 -2.61 3.18 -15.42
N ASP A 70 -3.43 3.57 -14.44
CA ASP A 70 -3.80 4.97 -14.21
C ASP A 70 -2.59 5.78 -13.73
N ILE A 71 -1.68 5.15 -13.00
CA ILE A 71 -0.44 5.78 -12.51
C ILE A 71 0.58 5.93 -13.65
N ALA A 72 0.67 4.96 -14.55
CA ALA A 72 1.60 5.01 -15.69
C ALA A 72 1.23 6.09 -16.73
N ASP A 73 -0.05 6.51 -16.76
CA ASP A 73 -0.49 7.62 -17.60
C ASP A 73 -0.23 8.96 -16.89
N ARG A 74 0.68 9.76 -17.45
CA ARG A 74 1.07 11.07 -16.89
C ARG A 74 -0.10 12.01 -16.64
N THR A 75 -1.12 12.00 -17.48
CA THR A 75 -2.29 12.89 -17.34
C THR A 75 -3.14 12.46 -16.16
N GLN A 76 -3.38 11.16 -16.04
CA GLN A 76 -4.15 10.59 -14.94
C GLN A 76 -3.41 10.74 -13.60
N TYR A 77 -2.09 10.54 -13.60
CA TYR A 77 -1.22 10.81 -12.46
C TYR A 77 -1.34 12.25 -11.97
N GLN A 78 -1.24 13.24 -12.86
CA GLN A 78 -1.37 14.66 -12.51
C GLN A 78 -2.77 15.00 -11.96
N ASN A 79 -3.82 14.39 -12.51
CA ASN A 79 -5.18 14.57 -12.00
C ASN A 79 -5.35 13.99 -10.60
N ALA A 80 -4.78 12.82 -10.34
CA ALA A 80 -4.77 12.22 -9.01
C ALA A 80 -4.02 13.12 -8.01
N GLN A 81 -2.83 13.60 -8.37
CA GLN A 81 -2.04 14.52 -7.53
C GLN A 81 -2.80 15.81 -7.20
N ALA A 82 -3.44 16.43 -8.20
CA ALA A 82 -4.27 17.62 -7.98
C ALA A 82 -5.47 17.33 -7.05
N THR A 83 -6.06 16.14 -7.16
CA THR A 83 -7.15 15.69 -6.29
C THR A 83 -6.68 15.53 -4.83
N PHE A 84 -5.52 14.89 -4.61
CA PHE A 84 -4.93 14.79 -3.27
C PHE A 84 -4.65 16.17 -2.66
N ALA A 85 -4.07 17.09 -3.43
CA ALA A 85 -3.82 18.45 -2.98
C ALA A 85 -5.11 19.18 -2.57
N ALA A 86 -6.19 19.02 -3.35
CA ALA A 86 -7.50 19.58 -3.03
C ALA A 86 -8.10 18.97 -1.75
N LEU A 87 -8.01 17.64 -1.58
CA LEU A 87 -8.49 16.94 -0.38
C LEU A 87 -7.76 17.40 0.88
N PHE A 88 -6.44 17.62 0.80
CA PHE A 88 -5.68 18.18 1.91
C PHE A 88 -6.11 19.62 2.24
N GLY A 89 -6.42 20.44 1.22
CA GLY A 89 -6.98 21.78 1.44
C GLY A 89 -8.34 21.79 2.12
N LEU A 90 -9.12 20.71 1.98
CA LEU A 90 -10.40 20.49 2.64
C LEU A 90 -10.28 19.80 4.01
N ASN A 91 -9.07 19.52 4.49
CA ASN A 91 -8.82 18.72 5.70
C ASN A 91 -9.47 17.33 5.68
N VAL A 92 -9.57 16.70 4.51
CA VAL A 92 -10.13 15.36 4.33
C VAL A 92 -9.01 14.33 4.32
N ILE A 93 -9.21 13.17 4.97
CA ILE A 93 -8.27 12.05 4.90
C ILE A 93 -8.59 11.19 3.66
N PRO A 94 -7.69 11.09 2.67
CA PRO A 94 -7.87 10.18 1.55
C PRO A 94 -7.64 8.72 2.00
N ILE A 95 -8.57 7.84 1.63
CA ILE A 95 -8.45 6.39 1.76
C ILE A 95 -8.26 5.82 0.35
N VAL A 96 -7.05 5.38 0.06
CA VAL A 96 -6.60 4.85 -1.22
C VAL A 96 -6.70 3.33 -1.20
N ASN A 97 -7.21 2.75 -2.28
CA ASN A 97 -7.13 1.32 -2.53
C ASN A 97 -7.02 1.07 -4.04
N GLU A 98 -6.62 -0.14 -4.42
CA GLU A 98 -6.63 -0.53 -5.82
C GLU A 98 -8.07 -0.61 -6.37
N ASN A 99 -8.27 -0.15 -7.60
CA ASN A 99 -9.53 -0.34 -8.30
C ASN A 99 -9.62 -1.76 -8.86
N ASP A 100 -9.95 -2.73 -8.01
CA ASP A 100 -10.08 -4.16 -8.36
C ASP A 100 -11.00 -4.44 -9.56
N THR A 101 -11.95 -3.53 -9.86
CA THR A 101 -12.88 -3.68 -11.00
C THR A 101 -12.18 -3.49 -12.34
N LEU A 102 -11.21 -2.57 -12.38
CA LEU A 102 -10.42 -2.25 -13.59
C LEU A 102 -9.05 -2.94 -13.58
N ALA A 103 -8.55 -3.33 -12.41
CA ALA A 103 -7.29 -4.00 -12.26
C ALA A 103 -7.26 -5.31 -13.07
N ARG A 104 -6.18 -5.50 -13.84
CA ARG A 104 -5.92 -6.74 -14.56
C ARG A 104 -5.42 -7.79 -13.57
N ILE A 105 -6.33 -8.44 -12.88
CA ILE A 105 -6.00 -9.61 -12.07
C ILE A 105 -5.69 -10.76 -13.04
N ALA A 106 -4.41 -11.07 -13.26
CA ALA A 106 -4.03 -12.19 -14.10
C ALA A 106 -4.66 -13.48 -13.54
N THR A 107 -5.48 -14.14 -14.36
CA THR A 107 -6.11 -15.39 -13.98
C THR A 107 -5.32 -16.53 -14.56
N LEU A 108 -5.16 -17.59 -13.76
CA LEU A 108 -4.61 -18.92 -14.05
C LEU A 108 -3.10 -19.07 -13.80
N ALA A 109 -2.79 -19.89 -12.78
CA ALA A 109 -1.61 -20.75 -12.69
C ALA A 109 -0.20 -20.12 -12.75
N VAL A 110 -0.05 -18.83 -12.51
CA VAL A 110 1.28 -18.23 -12.31
C VAL A 110 1.36 -17.71 -10.88
N THR A 111 2.34 -18.24 -10.18
CA THR A 111 2.81 -17.96 -8.81
C THR A 111 3.30 -16.52 -8.61
N GLU A 112 2.75 -15.55 -9.34
CA GLU A 112 3.22 -14.15 -9.38
C GLU A 112 2.18 -13.13 -8.84
N LEU A 113 1.00 -13.58 -8.39
CA LEU A 113 -0.07 -12.72 -7.87
C LEU A 113 -0.30 -12.89 -6.36
N LYS A 114 0.77 -12.76 -5.58
CA LYS A 114 0.66 -12.75 -4.11
C LYS A 114 1.46 -11.67 -3.40
N PHE A 115 2.24 -10.86 -4.10
CA PHE A 115 3.15 -9.91 -3.47
C PHE A 115 2.66 -8.46 -3.68
N GLY A 116 2.15 -7.87 -2.60
CA GLY A 116 2.10 -6.44 -2.29
C GLY A 116 1.49 -5.44 -3.28
N ASP A 117 0.33 -5.70 -3.90
CA ASP A 117 -0.34 -4.66 -4.75
C ASP A 117 -0.54 -3.33 -4.00
N ASN A 118 -0.87 -3.40 -2.71
CA ASN A 118 -1.04 -2.19 -1.89
C ASN A 118 0.27 -1.62 -1.33
N ASP A 119 1.35 -2.40 -1.28
CA ASP A 119 2.66 -1.91 -0.84
C ASP A 119 3.23 -1.02 -1.95
N THR A 120 3.24 -1.50 -3.21
CA THR A 120 3.59 -0.66 -4.37
C THR A 120 2.67 0.55 -4.46
N LEU A 121 1.35 0.36 -4.29
CA LEU A 121 0.40 1.47 -4.35
C LEU A 121 0.68 2.51 -3.27
N SER A 122 1.08 2.09 -2.08
CA SER A 122 1.43 2.98 -0.98
C SER A 122 2.72 3.76 -1.24
N ALA A 123 3.74 3.12 -1.83
CA ALA A 123 4.97 3.78 -2.27
C ALA A 123 4.69 4.83 -3.34
N ILE A 124 3.94 4.46 -4.39
CA ILE A 124 3.55 5.38 -5.46
C ILE A 124 2.72 6.54 -4.91
N THR A 125 1.75 6.24 -4.03
CA THR A 125 0.92 7.27 -3.40
C THR A 125 1.77 8.24 -2.59
N ALA A 126 2.75 7.73 -1.84
CA ALA A 126 3.70 8.55 -1.09
C ALA A 126 4.52 9.46 -2.01
N GLY A 127 5.05 8.94 -3.13
CA GLY A 127 5.73 9.72 -4.15
C GLY A 127 4.84 10.81 -4.75
N MET A 128 3.59 10.46 -5.10
CA MET A 128 2.61 11.37 -5.70
C MET A 128 2.26 12.54 -4.80
N VAL A 129 2.14 12.31 -3.49
CA VAL A 129 1.81 13.36 -2.52
C VAL A 129 3.04 14.02 -1.91
N HIS A 130 4.26 13.64 -2.33
CA HIS A 130 5.53 14.05 -1.73
C HIS A 130 5.53 13.86 -0.21
N ALA A 131 5.15 12.66 0.23
CA ALA A 131 5.08 12.33 1.65
C ALA A 131 6.47 12.29 2.29
N ASP A 132 6.60 12.87 3.49
CA ASP A 132 7.84 12.79 4.27
C ASP A 132 8.09 11.37 4.83
N TYR A 133 7.01 10.63 5.08
CA TYR A 133 7.06 9.30 5.67
C TYR A 133 6.03 8.37 5.04
N LEU A 134 6.42 7.12 4.80
CA LEU A 134 5.49 6.01 4.68
C LEU A 134 5.67 5.04 5.83
N VAL A 135 4.56 4.66 6.42
CA VAL A 135 4.50 3.65 7.47
C VAL A 135 3.76 2.44 6.91
N LEU A 136 4.48 1.33 6.76
CA LEU A 136 3.91 0.04 6.39
C LEU A 136 3.48 -0.70 7.66
N MET A 137 2.20 -1.04 7.75
CA MET A 137 1.67 -1.81 8.88
C MET A 137 1.68 -3.30 8.52
N THR A 138 2.63 -4.03 9.09
CA THR A 138 2.84 -5.46 8.83
C THR A 138 2.61 -6.30 10.08
N ASP A 139 2.41 -7.61 9.90
CA ASP A 139 2.26 -8.60 10.98
C ASP A 139 3.60 -9.12 11.52
N VAL A 140 4.71 -8.58 10.99
CA VAL A 140 6.07 -8.85 11.45
C VAL A 140 6.58 -7.65 12.25
N ASP A 141 7.13 -7.89 13.44
CA ASP A 141 7.48 -6.80 14.37
C ASP A 141 8.56 -5.84 13.84
N CYS A 142 9.45 -6.32 12.96
CA CYS A 142 10.49 -5.53 12.29
C CYS A 142 11.11 -6.32 11.13
N LEU A 143 11.95 -5.64 10.35
CA LEU A 143 12.80 -6.27 9.36
C LEU A 143 13.88 -7.11 10.07
N TYR A 144 14.16 -8.34 9.63
CA TYR A 144 15.22 -9.18 10.19
C TYR A 144 16.29 -9.51 9.13
N ASP A 145 17.56 -9.60 9.56
CA ASP A 145 18.68 -9.96 8.67
C ASP A 145 18.59 -11.42 8.16
N LYS A 146 17.94 -12.28 8.91
CA LYS A 146 17.66 -13.69 8.60
C LYS A 146 16.26 -14.01 9.10
N ASN A 147 15.55 -14.91 8.42
CA ASN A 147 14.22 -15.31 8.88
C ASN A 147 14.28 -15.88 10.32
N PRO A 148 13.66 -15.22 11.31
CA PRO A 148 13.72 -15.64 12.72
C PRO A 148 12.99 -16.96 12.96
N ARG A 149 12.11 -17.41 12.04
CA ARG A 149 11.41 -18.70 12.11
C ARG A 149 12.31 -19.88 11.76
N SER A 150 13.37 -19.67 10.98
CA SER A 150 14.32 -20.72 10.58
C SER A 150 15.71 -20.52 11.16
N ASN A 151 16.07 -19.31 11.58
CA ASN A 151 17.34 -18.98 12.21
C ASN A 151 17.12 -18.21 13.53
N PRO A 152 17.40 -18.83 14.69
CA PRO A 152 17.32 -18.16 15.99
C PRO A 152 18.28 -16.98 16.14
N ASP A 153 19.35 -16.94 15.34
CA ASP A 153 20.37 -15.87 15.33
C ASP A 153 19.99 -14.70 14.40
N GLY A 154 18.72 -14.59 14.01
CA GLY A 154 18.23 -13.45 13.22
C GLY A 154 18.16 -12.19 14.08
N HIS A 155 18.85 -11.14 13.64
CA HIS A 155 18.86 -9.83 14.30
C HIS A 155 17.86 -8.90 13.62
N ALA A 156 17.14 -8.13 14.44
CA ALA A 156 16.29 -7.06 13.97
C ALA A 156 17.13 -5.96 13.31
N ILE A 157 16.70 -5.52 12.14
CA ILE A 157 17.24 -4.38 11.41
C ILE A 157 16.37 -3.18 11.76
N GLU A 158 16.90 -2.29 12.57
CA GLU A 158 16.19 -1.10 13.05
C GLU A 158 16.21 0.03 12.03
N VAL A 159 17.31 0.18 11.28
CA VAL A 159 17.50 1.24 10.28
C VAL A 159 18.18 0.65 9.05
N VAL A 160 17.66 0.99 7.89
CA VAL A 160 18.26 0.71 6.58
C VAL A 160 18.46 2.05 5.89
N GLU A 161 19.70 2.53 5.83
CA GLU A 161 20.02 3.82 5.19
C GLU A 161 20.01 3.71 3.66
N ASN A 162 20.42 2.55 3.13
CA ASN A 162 20.34 2.23 1.72
C ASN A 162 19.88 0.78 1.58
N ILE A 163 18.81 0.57 0.80
CA ILE A 163 18.32 -0.77 0.52
C ILE A 163 19.34 -1.66 -0.19
N GLU A 164 20.23 -1.07 -1.00
CA GLU A 164 21.19 -1.83 -1.78
C GLU A 164 22.19 -2.55 -0.87
N ASP A 165 22.38 -2.03 0.34
CA ASP A 165 23.23 -2.61 1.38
C ASP A 165 22.52 -3.69 2.20
N LEU A 166 21.22 -3.90 1.97
CA LEU A 166 20.40 -4.86 2.71
C LEU A 166 20.70 -6.31 2.28
N LYS A 167 21.62 -6.96 3.00
CA LYS A 167 21.90 -8.40 2.89
C LYS A 167 20.95 -9.23 3.76
N ALA A 168 19.64 -9.00 3.68
CA ALA A 168 18.66 -9.81 4.40
C ALA A 168 18.37 -11.12 3.64
N ASP A 169 18.25 -12.26 4.33
CA ASP A 169 17.73 -13.50 3.74
C ASP A 169 16.20 -13.43 3.69
N VAL A 170 15.71 -12.86 2.58
CA VAL A 170 14.31 -12.54 2.30
C VAL A 170 13.52 -13.67 1.61
N SER A 171 14.11 -14.86 1.53
CA SER A 171 13.67 -15.95 0.64
C SER A 171 12.45 -16.77 1.12
N SER A 172 12.01 -16.61 2.37
CA SER A 172 10.97 -17.47 2.94
C SER A 172 9.67 -16.73 3.21
N ALA A 173 8.68 -16.97 2.36
CA ALA A 173 7.29 -16.57 2.58
C ALA A 173 6.77 -17.11 3.92
N GLY A 174 6.39 -16.22 4.84
CA GLY A 174 5.68 -16.59 6.05
C GLY A 174 4.34 -17.26 5.72
N SER A 175 4.02 -18.31 6.47
CA SER A 175 2.76 -19.09 6.54
C SER A 175 1.56 -18.60 5.72
N ALA A 176 0.85 -19.57 5.12
CA ALA A 176 -0.29 -19.56 4.19
C ALA A 176 -1.44 -18.51 4.33
N LEU A 177 -1.37 -17.55 5.26
CA LEU A 177 -2.32 -16.48 5.51
C LEU A 177 -1.71 -15.06 5.46
N GLY A 178 -0.38 -14.90 5.41
CA GLY A 178 0.30 -13.60 5.24
C GLY A 178 0.83 -13.45 3.81
N THR A 179 0.61 -12.30 3.18
CA THR A 179 0.91 -12.06 1.75
C THR A 179 2.07 -11.06 1.51
N GLY A 180 2.71 -10.54 2.54
CA GLY A 180 3.86 -9.64 2.43
C GLY A 180 5.14 -10.34 2.89
N GLY A 181 6.16 -10.37 2.04
CA GLY A 181 7.53 -10.64 2.48
C GLY A 181 8.29 -9.33 2.53
N MET A 182 9.29 -9.23 3.41
CA MET A 182 10.11 -8.03 3.63
C MET A 182 10.83 -7.49 2.36
N LEU A 183 10.85 -8.27 1.28
CA LEU A 183 11.39 -7.91 -0.04
C LEU A 183 10.53 -6.85 -0.76
N THR A 184 9.20 -6.91 -0.58
CA THR A 184 8.25 -6.03 -1.27
C THR A 184 8.18 -4.65 -0.61
N GLU A 185 8.41 -4.59 0.70
CA GLU A 185 8.34 -3.36 1.49
C GLU A 185 9.48 -2.39 1.14
N THR A 186 10.68 -2.91 0.90
CA THR A 186 11.86 -2.08 0.67
C THR A 186 12.09 -1.85 -0.83
N THR A 187 12.01 -2.88 -1.69
CA THR A 187 12.47 -2.79 -3.10
C THR A 187 11.62 -1.83 -3.94
N ASP A 188 10.30 -1.80 -3.69
CA ASP A 188 9.37 -0.90 -4.38
C ASP A 188 9.57 0.57 -4.01
N TRP A 189 10.13 0.87 -2.83
CA TRP A 189 10.43 2.23 -2.38
C TRP A 189 11.61 2.84 -3.14
N HIS A 190 12.70 2.10 -3.27
CA HIS A 190 13.92 2.60 -3.89
C HIS A 190 13.85 2.64 -5.42
N GLN A 191 13.28 1.63 -6.08
CA GLN A 191 13.21 1.62 -7.55
C GLN A 191 12.35 2.77 -8.10
N ASN A 192 11.24 3.11 -7.43
CA ASN A 192 10.37 4.21 -7.87
C ASN A 192 10.98 5.60 -7.59
N LEU A 193 11.87 5.73 -6.60
CA LEU A 193 12.61 6.98 -6.36
C LEU A 193 13.67 7.23 -7.47
N GLU A 194 14.29 6.19 -8.01
CA GLU A 194 15.34 6.33 -9.04
C GLU A 194 14.80 6.58 -10.46
N GLU A 195 13.60 6.10 -10.79
CA GLU A 195 13.04 6.27 -12.14
C GLU A 195 12.32 7.62 -12.37
N GLU A 196 11.90 8.35 -11.32
CA GLU A 196 11.10 9.58 -11.46
C GLU A 196 11.71 10.87 -10.89
N LEU A 197 12.83 10.84 -10.15
CA LEU A 197 13.42 12.05 -9.57
C LEU A 197 14.72 12.46 -10.24
N ASP A 198 14.74 13.70 -10.72
CA ASP A 198 15.94 14.42 -11.13
C ASP A 198 16.97 14.34 -9.98
N ARG A 199 18.23 14.01 -10.33
CA ARG A 199 19.30 13.59 -9.41
C ARG A 199 19.69 14.61 -8.32
N ASP A 200 19.08 15.79 -8.34
CA ASP A 200 19.37 16.91 -7.45
C ASP A 200 18.57 16.87 -6.12
N LEU A 201 17.51 16.06 -6.00
CA LEU A 201 16.68 16.00 -4.77
C LEU A 201 17.22 15.05 -3.68
N ILE A 202 18.06 14.07 -4.04
CA ILE A 202 18.63 13.08 -3.09
C ILE A 202 19.63 13.74 -2.11
N ARG A 203 20.07 14.98 -2.38
CA ARG A 203 21.11 15.65 -1.57
C ARG A 203 20.60 16.47 -0.39
N LEU A 204 19.29 16.63 -0.20
CA LEU A 204 18.73 17.56 0.80
C LEU A 204 18.17 16.91 2.07
N ALA A 205 18.12 15.58 2.15
CA ALA A 205 17.66 14.87 3.35
C ALA A 205 18.78 14.49 4.34
N ASN A 206 20.03 14.87 4.04
CA ASN A 206 21.21 14.54 4.86
C ASN A 206 21.63 15.62 5.86
N ASP A 207 20.95 16.76 5.92
CA ASP A 207 21.24 17.80 6.90
C ASP A 207 19.98 18.14 7.71
N ASP A 208 20.04 17.78 8.99
CA ASP A 208 19.34 18.34 10.14
C ASP A 208 17.86 17.97 10.44
N PHE A 209 17.72 17.13 11.49
CA PHE A 209 16.61 16.87 12.44
C PHE A 209 15.50 15.86 12.11
#